data_AF-A0A7V2KPU7-F1
#
_entry.id   AF-A0A7V2KPU7-F1
#
_cell.length_a   1.000
_cell.length_b   1.000
_cell.length_c   1.000
_cell.angle_alpha   90.00
_cell.angle_beta   90.00
_cell.angle_gamma   90.00
#
_symmetry.space_group_name_H-M   'P 1'
#
loop_
_entity.id
_entity.type
_entity.pdbx_description
1 polymer ?
#
loop_
_entity_poly.entity_id
_entity_poly.type
_entity_poly.pdbx_seq_one_letter_code
_entity_poly.pdbx_strand_id
1 'polypeptide(L)'
;MVEVLVPTEIGPDYAPPASPRVERLRDSLVAIRRYDTCSERALLVTESYKETEGQPYIIRRAKAFDKLLRNMTIFILDDELIVGHRASMRKGVPFCPEIDVDWIEKELNNRERDSLSGSCPTCIEFLTGLRRT
;
A
#
# COMPACT_ATOMS: atom_id res chain seq x y z
N MET A 1 -3.64 24.93 -28.65
CA MET A 1 -2.41 24.11 -28.42
C MET A 1 -1.44 25.00 -27.69
N VAL A 2 -1.12 24.69 -26.43
CA VAL A 2 -0.08 25.41 -25.69
C VAL A 2 1.21 24.61 -25.90
N GLU A 3 2.14 25.14 -26.69
CA GLU A 3 3.51 24.64 -26.74
C GLU A 3 4.16 24.92 -25.38
N VAL A 4 4.38 23.87 -24.59
CA VAL A 4 5.23 23.96 -23.41
C VAL A 4 6.67 23.91 -23.92
N LEU A 5 7.26 25.08 -24.16
CA LEU A 5 8.69 25.22 -24.41
C LEU A 5 9.43 24.72 -23.17
N VAL A 6 10.04 23.54 -23.27
CA VAL A 6 10.95 23.04 -22.23
C VAL A 6 12.21 23.90 -22.31
N PRO A 7 12.56 24.70 -21.27
CA PRO A 7 13.70 25.59 -21.36
C PRO A 7 15.00 24.78 -21.41
N THR A 8 15.93 25.23 -22.25
CA THR A 8 17.25 24.63 -22.43
C THR A 8 18.21 24.88 -21.26
N GLU A 9 17.87 25.78 -20.33
CA GLU A 9 18.65 26.03 -19.11
C GLU A 9 17.76 26.00 -17.87
N ILE A 10 18.06 25.06 -16.96
CA ILE A 10 17.32 24.81 -15.72
C ILE A 10 18.11 25.45 -14.57
N GLY A 11 17.65 26.60 -14.09
CA GLY A 11 18.20 27.22 -12.87
C GLY A 11 17.86 26.41 -11.61
N PRO A 12 18.57 26.64 -10.48
CA PRO A 12 18.38 25.87 -9.24
C PRO A 12 16.97 25.99 -8.63
N ASP A 13 16.23 27.06 -8.98
CA ASP A 13 14.87 27.34 -8.49
C ASP A 13 13.77 27.09 -9.55
N TYR A 14 14.11 26.47 -10.68
CA TYR A 14 13.15 26.24 -11.77
C TYR A 14 12.15 25.13 -11.41
N ALA A 15 10.94 25.54 -11.03
CA ALA A 15 9.77 24.67 -10.96
C ALA A 15 8.90 24.89 -12.22
N PRO A 16 8.97 24.03 -13.25
CA PRO A 16 8.09 24.15 -14.40
C PRO A 16 6.63 24.03 -13.94
N PRO A 17 5.69 24.73 -14.61
CA PRO A 17 4.27 24.48 -14.38
C PRO A 17 3.99 22.99 -14.63
N ALA A 18 3.14 22.40 -13.78
CA ALA A 18 2.76 21.02 -13.90
C ALA A 18 2.11 20.79 -15.28
N SER A 19 2.49 19.71 -15.97
CA SER A 19 1.81 19.36 -17.21
C SER A 19 0.35 18.97 -16.91
N PRO A 20 -0.58 19.09 -17.88
CA PRO A 20 -1.98 18.70 -17.67
C PRO A 20 -2.13 17.26 -17.13
N ARG A 21 -1.21 16.36 -17.49
CA ARG A 21 -1.12 15.00 -16.94
C ARG A 21 -0.82 15.00 -15.44
N VAL A 22 0.18 15.76 -15.02
CA VAL A 22 0.60 15.86 -13.60
C VAL A 22 -0.50 16.51 -12.76
N GLU A 23 -1.22 17.49 -13.32
CA GLU A 23 -2.39 18.10 -12.67
C GLU A 23 -3.50 17.06 -12.42
N ARG A 24 -3.89 16.28 -13.43
CA ARG A 24 -4.87 15.19 -13.26
C ARG A 24 -4.43 14.12 -12.25
N LEU A 25 -3.14 13.74 -12.26
CA LEU A 25 -2.58 12.81 -11.27
C LEU A 25 -2.66 13.37 -9.84
N ARG A 26 -2.39 14.67 -9.67
CA ARG A 26 -2.48 15.35 -8.37
C ARG A 26 -3.93 15.45 -7.92
N ASP A 27 -4.83 15.88 -8.78
CA ASP A 27 -6.24 16.06 -8.46
C ASP A 27 -6.89 14.74 -8.06
N SER A 28 -6.62 13.67 -8.82
CA SER A 28 -7.08 12.33 -8.46
C SER A 28 -6.52 11.83 -7.12
N LEU A 29 -5.29 12.24 -6.73
CA LEU A 29 -4.70 11.87 -5.45
C LEU A 29 -5.35 12.63 -4.28
N VAL A 30 -5.60 13.93 -4.48
CA VAL A 30 -6.21 14.83 -3.49
C VAL A 30 -7.71 14.55 -3.31
N ALA A 31 -8.38 14.06 -4.36
CA ALA A 31 -9.77 13.64 -4.31
C ALA A 31 -10.02 12.48 -3.34
N ILE A 32 -9.01 11.62 -3.11
CA ILE A 32 -9.09 10.53 -2.14
C ILE A 32 -9.08 11.10 -0.71
N ARG A 33 -10.25 11.08 -0.07
CA ARG A 33 -10.49 11.66 1.26
C ARG A 33 -10.13 10.74 2.42
N ARG A 34 -10.07 9.42 2.20
CA ARG A 34 -9.80 8.43 3.24
C ARG A 34 -8.59 7.59 2.88
N TYR A 35 -7.85 7.19 3.91
CA TYR A 35 -6.82 6.18 3.80
C TYR A 35 -7.44 4.85 4.21
N ASP A 36 -7.29 3.84 3.35
CA ASP A 36 -7.80 2.51 3.63
C ASP A 36 -6.63 1.58 4.00
N THR A 37 -6.93 0.64 4.88
CA THR A 37 -5.98 -0.41 5.26
C THR A 37 -6.06 -1.57 4.29
N CYS A 38 -4.92 -2.18 3.99
CA CYS A 38 -4.81 -3.32 3.08
C CYS A 38 -4.28 -4.55 3.81
N SER A 39 -5.08 -5.61 3.86
CA SER A 39 -4.73 -6.88 4.50
C SER A 39 -4.05 -7.90 3.59
N GLU A 40 -3.96 -7.65 2.28
CA GLU A 40 -3.41 -8.58 1.29
C GLU A 40 -2.02 -9.10 1.68
N ARG A 41 -1.10 -8.19 2.01
CA ARG A 41 0.23 -8.57 2.49
C ARG A 41 0.16 -9.44 3.73
N ALA A 42 -0.66 -9.05 4.70
CA ALA A 42 -0.75 -9.76 5.97
C ALA A 42 -1.28 -11.19 5.80
N LEU A 43 -2.22 -11.38 4.88
CA LEU A 43 -2.72 -12.70 4.50
C LEU A 43 -1.61 -13.56 3.86
N LEU A 44 -0.94 -13.03 2.83
CA LEU A 44 0.10 -13.77 2.10
C LEU A 44 1.33 -14.12 2.96
N VAL A 45 1.76 -13.19 3.81
CA VAL A 45 2.89 -13.40 4.73
C VAL A 45 2.52 -14.44 5.80
N THR A 46 1.33 -14.32 6.39
CA THR A 46 0.84 -15.29 7.39
C THR A 46 0.73 -16.69 6.79
N GLU A 47 0.19 -16.80 5.58
CA GLU A 47 0.10 -18.08 4.87
C GLU A 47 1.48 -18.69 4.61
N SER A 48 2.44 -17.91 4.13
CA SER A 48 3.82 -18.38 3.93
C SER A 48 4.47 -18.85 5.23
N TYR A 49 4.22 -18.15 6.35
CA TYR A 49 4.75 -18.55 7.64
C TYR A 49 4.17 -19.87 8.15
N LYS A 50 2.89 -20.17 7.87
CA LYS A 50 2.27 -21.48 8.16
C LYS A 50 2.90 -22.59 7.32
N GLU A 51 3.14 -22.34 6.03
CA GLU A 51 3.76 -23.32 5.10
C GLU A 51 5.24 -23.61 5.41
N THR A 52 5.91 -22.70 6.13
CA THR A 52 7.36 -22.75 6.37
C THR A 52 7.72 -23.01 7.83
N GLU A 53 6.78 -23.52 8.63
CA GLU A 53 7.05 -23.96 9.99
C GLU A 53 8.22 -24.96 10.06
N GLY A 54 9.03 -24.85 11.10
CA GLY A 54 10.25 -25.66 11.28
C GLY A 54 11.47 -25.20 10.48
N GLN A 55 11.35 -24.23 9.55
CA GLN A 55 12.50 -23.70 8.82
C GLN A 55 13.20 -22.56 9.57
N PRO A 56 14.50 -22.29 9.29
CA PRO A 56 15.19 -21.13 9.85
C PRO A 56 14.49 -19.82 9.49
N TYR A 57 14.41 -18.90 10.45
CA TYR A 57 13.65 -17.64 10.31
C TYR A 57 14.02 -16.82 9.06
N ILE A 58 15.31 -16.76 8.71
CA ILE A 58 15.75 -16.01 7.52
C ILE A 58 15.17 -16.59 6.22
N ILE A 59 15.05 -17.92 6.14
CA ILE A 59 14.45 -18.62 4.99
C ILE A 59 12.95 -18.39 4.96
N ARG A 60 12.29 -18.38 6.11
CA ARG A 60 10.86 -18.07 6.22
C ARG A 60 10.56 -16.67 5.70
N ARG A 61 11.37 -15.66 6.06
CA ARG A 61 11.22 -14.29 5.53
C ARG A 61 11.45 -14.21 4.02
N ALA A 62 12.47 -14.90 3.50
CA ALA A 62 12.75 -14.93 2.07
C ALA A 62 11.58 -15.54 1.28
N LYS A 63 11.01 -16.65 1.77
CA LYS A 63 9.84 -17.30 1.16
C LYS A 63 8.58 -16.46 1.26
N ALA A 64 8.35 -15.79 2.40
CA ALA A 64 7.22 -14.88 2.54
C ALA A 64 7.31 -13.69 1.57
N PHE A 65 8.52 -13.15 1.37
CA PHE A 65 8.76 -12.09 0.40
C PHE A 65 8.53 -12.57 -1.05
N ASP A 66 9.04 -13.75 -1.43
CA ASP A 66 8.79 -14.35 -2.74
C ASP A 66 7.28 -14.61 -2.98
N LYS A 67 6.58 -15.19 -1.99
CA LYS A 67 5.14 -15.42 -2.07
C LYS A 67 4.37 -14.10 -2.23
N LEU A 68 4.75 -13.06 -1.50
CA LEU A 68 4.14 -11.75 -1.65
C LEU A 68 4.31 -11.19 -3.06
N LEU A 69 5.54 -11.12 -3.57
CA LEU A 69 5.83 -10.53 -4.87
C LEU A 69 5.15 -11.26 -6.03
N ARG A 70 4.93 -12.58 -5.89
CA ARG A 70 4.25 -13.40 -6.90
C ARG A 70 2.73 -13.23 -6.93
N ASN A 71 2.12 -12.86 -5.81
CA ASN A 71 0.67 -12.92 -5.64
C ASN A 71 0.02 -11.57 -5.33
N MET A 72 0.81 -10.53 -5.04
CA MET A 72 0.25 -9.20 -4.73
C MET A 72 -0.48 -8.61 -5.94
N THR A 73 -1.53 -7.85 -5.68
CA THR A 73 -2.28 -7.15 -6.72
C THR A 73 -1.40 -6.11 -7.41
N ILE A 74 -1.35 -6.15 -8.74
CA ILE A 74 -0.65 -5.17 -9.58
C ILE A 74 -1.70 -4.42 -10.40
N PHE A 75 -1.67 -3.10 -10.32
CA PHE A 75 -2.49 -2.21 -11.14
C PHE A 75 -1.67 -0.98 -11.55
N ILE A 76 -2.08 -0.37 -12.65
CA ILE A 76 -1.51 0.86 -13.19
C ILE A 76 -2.67 1.84 -13.34
N LEU A 77 -2.53 3.04 -12.78
CA LEU A 77 -3.57 4.06 -12.88
C LEU A 77 -3.38 4.91 -14.14
N ASP A 78 -4.46 5.56 -14.55
CA ASP A 78 -4.40 6.55 -15.63
C ASP A 78 -3.38 7.63 -15.32
N ASP A 79 -2.71 8.11 -16.37
CA ASP A 79 -1.69 9.15 -16.32
C ASP A 79 -0.37 8.79 -15.60
N GLU A 80 -0.21 7.58 -15.01
CA GLU A 80 1.03 7.13 -14.38
C GLU A 80 2.13 6.80 -15.40
N LEU A 81 3.31 7.39 -15.21
CA LEU A 81 4.53 7.00 -15.93
C LEU A 81 5.47 6.14 -15.07
N ILE A 82 5.51 6.45 -13.77
CA ILE A 82 6.23 5.64 -12.78
C ILE A 82 5.15 4.83 -12.07
N VAL A 83 5.21 3.52 -12.23
CA VAL A 83 4.22 2.58 -11.74
C VAL A 83 4.78 1.79 -10.55
N GLY A 84 3.88 1.28 -9.72
CA GLY A 84 4.22 0.44 -8.57
C GLY A 84 3.51 0.90 -7.32
N HIS A 85 2.62 0.04 -6.83
CA HIS A 85 1.85 0.27 -5.61
C HIS A 85 2.18 -0.84 -4.60
N ARG A 86 2.21 -0.49 -3.30
CA ARG A 86 2.54 -1.43 -2.21
C ARG A 86 1.32 -2.15 -1.62
N ALA A 87 0.13 -1.78 -2.05
CA ALA A 87 -1.16 -2.29 -1.60
C ALA A 87 -2.05 -2.48 -2.84
N SER A 88 -3.17 -3.19 -2.69
CA SER A 88 -4.14 -3.45 -3.75
C SER A 88 -4.96 -2.22 -4.19
N MET A 89 -4.71 -1.05 -3.59
CA MET A 89 -5.42 0.19 -3.89
C MET A 89 -4.54 1.42 -3.68
N ARG A 90 -4.88 2.51 -4.37
CA ARG A 90 -4.20 3.81 -4.23
C ARG A 90 -4.39 4.34 -2.81
N LYS A 91 -3.32 4.89 -2.20
CA LYS A 91 -3.30 5.33 -0.79
C LYS A 91 -3.63 4.21 0.23
N GLY A 92 -3.57 2.95 -0.19
CA GLY A 92 -3.70 1.81 0.72
C GLY A 92 -2.48 1.68 1.64
N VAL A 93 -2.72 1.44 2.93
CA VAL A 93 -1.68 1.19 3.93
C VAL A 93 -1.57 -0.33 4.16
N PRO A 94 -0.50 -1.00 3.69
CA PRO A 94 -0.37 -2.44 3.86
C PRO A 94 0.03 -2.81 5.29
N PHE A 95 -0.64 -3.82 5.85
CA PHE A 95 -0.24 -4.41 7.12
C PHE A 95 0.97 -5.34 6.95
N CYS A 96 2.00 -5.15 7.77
CA CYS A 96 3.26 -5.89 7.73
C CYS A 96 3.42 -6.71 9.02
N PRO A 97 2.77 -7.88 9.14
CA PRO A 97 2.74 -8.65 10.38
C PRO A 97 4.12 -9.15 10.83
N GLU A 98 5.09 -9.17 9.93
CA GLU A 98 6.47 -9.56 10.19
C GLU A 98 7.33 -8.49 10.86
N ILE A 99 6.79 -7.29 11.11
CA ILE A 99 7.51 -6.16 11.71
C ILE A 99 6.97 -5.85 13.10
N ASP A 100 5.69 -5.44 13.18
CA ASP A 100 5.04 -5.06 14.42
C ASP A 100 3.51 -5.13 14.24
N VAL A 101 2.84 -5.84 15.15
CA VAL A 101 1.39 -6.07 15.16
C VAL A 101 0.71 -5.65 16.46
N ASP A 102 1.48 -5.44 17.53
CA ASP A 102 0.93 -5.29 18.88
C ASP A 102 0.16 -3.98 19.04
N TRP A 103 0.57 -2.94 18.32
CA TRP A 103 -0.15 -1.67 18.31
C TRP A 103 -1.39 -1.70 17.41
N ILE A 104 -1.38 -2.54 16.36
CA ILE A 104 -2.46 -2.62 15.38
C ILE A 104 -3.73 -3.14 16.05
N GLU A 105 -3.62 -4.22 16.84
CA GLU A 105 -4.75 -4.77 17.57
C GLU A 105 -5.37 -3.74 18.54
N LYS A 106 -4.53 -2.94 19.22
CA LYS A 106 -4.99 -1.91 20.15
C LYS A 106 -5.72 -0.78 19.44
N GLU A 107 -5.21 -0.30 18.32
CA GLU A 107 -5.84 0.78 17.54
C GLU A 107 -7.14 0.32 16.87
N LEU A 108 -7.21 -0.92 16.40
CA LEU A 108 -8.44 -1.46 15.80
C LEU A 108 -9.58 -1.64 16.80
N ASN A 109 -9.27 -1.93 18.05
CA ASN A 109 -10.27 -1.98 19.12
C ASN A 109 -10.67 -0.58 19.62
N ASN A 110 -9.91 0.46 19.29
CA ASN A 110 -10.18 1.83 19.71
C ASN A 110 -11.04 2.58 18.67
N ARG A 111 -12.37 2.43 18.80
CA ARG A 111 -13.38 2.99 17.87
C ARG A 111 -13.40 4.52 17.79
N GLU A 112 -12.71 5.24 18.65
CA GLU A 112 -12.71 6.71 18.68
C GLU A 112 -11.71 7.35 17.68
N ARG A 113 -10.73 6.58 17.17
CA ARG A 113 -9.78 7.04 16.14
C ARG A 113 -10.11 6.43 14.78
N ASP A 114 -11.13 6.99 14.15
CA ASP A 114 -11.67 6.57 12.84
C ASP A 114 -10.75 6.89 11.63
N SER A 115 -9.43 6.98 11.85
CA SER A 115 -8.45 7.27 10.79
C SER A 115 -8.05 6.04 9.97
N LEU A 116 -8.34 4.83 10.47
CA LEU A 116 -8.07 3.54 9.82
C LEU A 116 -9.37 2.84 9.39
N SER A 117 -10.41 3.60 9.00
CA SER A 117 -11.73 3.05 8.70
C SER A 117 -11.62 1.88 7.73
N GLY A 118 -11.86 0.66 8.23
CA GLY A 118 -11.72 -0.60 7.50
C GLY A 118 -12.82 -0.78 6.47
N SER A 119 -12.73 -0.06 5.35
CA SER A 119 -13.61 -0.26 4.20
C SER A 119 -13.22 -1.50 3.37
N CYS A 120 -11.99 -2.00 3.56
CA CYS A 120 -11.52 -3.21 2.90
C CYS A 120 -12.19 -4.45 3.51
N PRO A 121 -13.01 -5.20 2.76
CA PRO A 121 -13.75 -6.37 3.28
C PRO A 121 -12.81 -7.42 3.88
N THR A 122 -11.64 -7.61 3.25
CA THR A 122 -10.62 -8.57 3.70
C THR A 122 -9.89 -8.11 4.96
N CYS A 123 -9.92 -6.83 5.32
CA CYS A 123 -9.39 -6.37 6.61
C CYS A 123 -10.31 -6.83 7.74
N ILE A 124 -11.63 -6.71 7.60
CA ILE A 124 -12.58 -7.21 8.61
C ILE A 124 -12.40 -8.72 8.83
N GLU A 125 -12.28 -9.49 7.74
CA GLU A 125 -12.07 -10.94 7.81
C GLU A 125 -10.73 -11.31 8.48
N PHE A 126 -9.63 -10.67 8.09
CA PHE A 126 -8.32 -10.90 8.71
C PHE A 126 -8.35 -10.58 10.21
N LEU A 127 -9.00 -9.50 10.62
CA LEU A 127 -9.08 -9.06 12.01
C LEU A 127 -9.98 -9.93 12.88
N THR A 128 -11.06 -10.47 12.31
CA THR A 128 -11.87 -11.49 13.01
C THR A 128 -11.14 -12.84 13.14
N GLY A 129 -10.26 -13.17 12.19
CA GLY A 129 -9.43 -14.38 12.19
C GLY A 129 -8.25 -14.34 13.16
N LEU A 130 -7.66 -13.17 13.42
CA LEU A 130 -6.57 -12.97 14.38
C LEU A 130 -6.93 -13.35 15.84
N ARG A 131 -8.22 -13.38 16.20
CA ARG A 131 -8.67 -13.81 17.54
C ARG A 131 -8.65 -15.34 17.75
N ARG A 132 -8.19 -16.13 16.77
CA ARG A 132 -8.25 -17.60 16.79
C ARG A 132 -6.91 -18.32 16.59
N THR A 133 -5.81 -17.60 16.56
CA THR A 133 -4.43 -18.14 16.59
C THR A 133 -3.75 -17.71 17.85
#